data_AF-A0A4U8T5E2-F1
#
_entry.id   AF-A0A4U8T5E2-F1
#
_cell.length_a   1.000
_cell.length_b   1.000
_cell.length_c   1.000
_cell.angle_alpha   90.00
_cell.angle_beta   90.00
_cell.angle_gamma   90.00
#
_symmetry.space_group_name_H-M   'P 1'
#
loop_
_entity.id
_entity.type
_entity.pdbx_description
1 polymer ?
#
loop_
_entity_poly.entity_id
_entity_poly.type
_entity_poly.pdbx_seq_one_letter_code
_entity_poly.pdbx_strand_id
1 'polypeptide(L)'
;MVLRVLTYVDGFNLYHSIKDLGDDFSYLKWQNLFKLSKTFLSKNDEIISLKFFTAYPTWKPHSHKRHLAFVEILKDLGIDVIEGSFKTKEVFCTHCKHTFIKHEEKQTDVNIAVHIVNDIYRNKAEIIQLISGDTDLIPPLNVAKNNAFKIHLVVPRKRKVNGFDSIIDKKSKIKIEHLKNSFLGDFYTTKTGKIIKCPYPIPQN
;
A
#
# COMPACT_ATOMS: atom_id res chain seq x y z
N MET A 1 -2.04 0.77 27.52
CA MET A 1 -1.06 1.77 27.03
C MET A 1 -1.41 2.09 25.58
N VAL A 2 -1.44 3.37 25.20
CA VAL A 2 -1.61 3.81 23.81
C VAL A 2 -0.25 3.63 23.12
N LEU A 3 -0.19 2.88 22.02
CA LEU A 3 1.05 2.72 21.25
C LEU A 3 0.98 3.54 19.96
N ARG A 4 2.06 4.20 19.61
CA ARG A 4 2.25 4.96 18.38
C ARG A 4 2.75 4.02 17.29
N VAL A 5 2.16 4.17 16.11
CA VAL A 5 2.33 3.27 14.97
C VAL A 5 2.77 4.08 13.76
N LEU A 6 3.82 3.59 13.11
CA LEU A 6 4.24 4.01 11.77
C LEU A 6 3.72 2.97 10.77
N THR A 7 2.88 3.41 9.84
CA THR A 7 2.28 2.51 8.85
C THR A 7 2.88 2.75 7.47
N TYR A 8 3.31 1.66 6.82
CA TYR A 8 3.87 1.66 5.47
C TYR A 8 2.98 0.81 4.57
N VAL A 9 2.47 1.38 3.49
CA VAL A 9 1.58 0.71 2.55
C VAL A 9 2.26 0.60 1.21
N ASP A 10 2.56 -0.64 0.82
CA ASP A 10 3.01 -0.97 -0.52
C ASP A 10 1.81 -0.94 -1.47
N GLY A 11 1.75 0.12 -2.28
CA GLY A 11 0.62 0.39 -3.15
C GLY A 11 0.44 -0.66 -4.23
N PHE A 12 1.53 -1.24 -4.74
CA PHE A 12 1.45 -2.25 -5.80
C PHE A 12 1.04 -3.61 -5.23
N ASN A 13 1.64 -4.03 -4.12
CA ASN A 13 1.29 -5.29 -3.47
C ASN A 13 -0.20 -5.30 -3.08
N LEU A 14 -0.70 -4.19 -2.51
CA LEU A 14 -2.12 -4.00 -2.22
C LEU A 14 -2.99 -3.93 -3.48
N TYR A 15 -2.65 -3.09 -4.46
CA TYR A 15 -3.41 -2.93 -5.70
C TYR A 15 -3.60 -4.27 -6.43
N HIS A 16 -2.51 -5.01 -6.61
CA HIS A 16 -2.53 -6.28 -7.30
C HIS A 16 -3.30 -7.34 -6.50
N SER A 17 -3.21 -7.34 -5.16
CA SER A 17 -4.02 -8.24 -4.32
C SER A 17 -5.52 -8.09 -4.54
N ILE A 18 -5.98 -6.87 -4.79
CA ILE A 18 -7.39 -6.54 -5.07
C ILE A 18 -7.71 -6.83 -6.53
N LYS A 19 -6.82 -6.49 -7.46
CA LYS A 19 -6.96 -6.82 -8.89
C LYS A 19 -7.16 -8.33 -9.08
N ASP A 20 -6.44 -9.15 -8.34
CA ASP A 20 -6.53 -10.61 -8.44
C ASP A 20 -7.87 -11.15 -7.94
N LEU A 21 -8.72 -10.35 -7.29
CA LEU A 21 -10.08 -10.75 -6.92
C LEU A 21 -11.05 -10.84 -8.11
N GLY A 22 -10.70 -10.22 -9.24
CA GLY A 22 -11.57 -10.10 -10.40
C GLY A 22 -12.21 -8.72 -10.51
N ASP A 23 -12.88 -8.49 -11.64
CA ASP A 23 -13.37 -7.16 -12.01
C ASP A 23 -14.54 -6.69 -11.14
N ASP A 24 -15.36 -7.61 -10.64
CA ASP A 24 -16.47 -7.34 -9.70
C ASP A 24 -16.00 -6.65 -8.39
N PHE A 25 -14.73 -6.81 -8.04
CA PHE A 25 -14.12 -6.23 -6.84
C PHE A 25 -13.22 -5.03 -7.15
N SER A 26 -13.17 -4.54 -8.40
CA SER A 26 -12.29 -3.44 -8.78
C SER A 26 -12.55 -2.15 -8.01
N TYR A 27 -13.78 -1.90 -7.57
CA TYR A 27 -14.12 -0.74 -6.73
C TYR A 27 -13.41 -0.75 -5.38
N LEU A 28 -13.03 -1.93 -4.85
CA LEU A 28 -12.24 -2.06 -3.62
C LEU A 28 -10.79 -1.60 -3.76
N LYS A 29 -10.37 -1.10 -4.93
CA LYS A 29 -9.11 -0.36 -5.09
C LYS A 29 -9.19 1.04 -4.49
N TRP A 30 -10.41 1.53 -4.25
CA TRP A 30 -10.71 2.87 -3.77
C TRP A 30 -10.85 2.90 -2.24
N GLN A 31 -9.71 2.72 -1.56
CA GLN A 31 -9.67 2.50 -0.12
C GLN A 31 -9.28 3.74 0.69
N ASN A 32 -9.97 3.95 1.81
CA ASN A 32 -9.47 4.80 2.88
C ASN A 32 -8.38 4.02 3.62
N LEU A 33 -7.12 4.27 3.25
CA LEU A 33 -5.98 3.52 3.79
C LEU A 33 -5.78 3.76 5.29
N PHE A 34 -6.16 4.92 5.82
CA PHE A 34 -6.12 5.17 7.26
C PHE A 34 -7.10 4.24 8.00
N LYS A 35 -8.35 4.18 7.54
CA LYS A 35 -9.39 3.29 8.10
C LYS A 35 -9.02 1.81 7.96
N LEU A 36 -8.49 1.42 6.79
CA LEU A 36 -8.01 0.06 6.56
C LEU A 36 -6.89 -0.32 7.53
N SER A 37 -5.89 0.53 7.68
CA SER A 37 -4.72 0.29 8.55
C SER A 37 -5.14 0.20 10.02
N LYS A 38 -6.01 1.11 10.46
CA LYS A 38 -6.54 1.17 11.82
C LYS A 38 -7.36 -0.06 12.21
N THR A 39 -7.97 -0.76 11.24
CA THR A 39 -8.76 -1.99 11.46
C THR A 39 -7.94 -3.08 12.16
N PHE A 40 -6.63 -3.12 11.94
CA PHE A 40 -5.77 -4.17 12.48
C PHE A 40 -5.08 -3.78 13.80
N LEU A 41 -5.27 -2.55 14.26
CA LEU A 41 -4.64 -2.03 15.48
C LEU A 41 -5.59 -2.12 16.67
N SER A 42 -5.05 -1.96 17.88
CA SER A 42 -5.88 -1.85 19.07
C SER A 42 -6.68 -0.54 19.01
N LYS A 43 -7.83 -0.50 19.68
CA LYS A 43 -8.72 0.69 19.71
C LYS A 43 -7.95 1.96 20.08
N ASN A 44 -7.02 1.84 21.01
CA ASN A 44 -6.24 2.95 21.56
C ASN A 44 -4.91 3.21 20.86
N ASP A 45 -4.46 2.38 19.92
CA ASP A 45 -3.18 2.63 19.22
C ASP A 45 -3.32 3.81 18.25
N GLU A 46 -2.30 4.64 18.08
CA GLU A 46 -2.37 5.84 17.25
C GLU A 46 -1.46 5.71 16.04
N ILE A 47 -2.00 5.94 14.83
CA ILE A 47 -1.17 6.04 13.62
C ILE A 47 -0.64 7.46 13.55
N ILE A 48 0.66 7.64 13.84
CA ILE A 48 1.29 8.97 13.85
C ILE A 48 1.84 9.38 12.48
N SER A 49 2.06 8.42 11.58
CA SER A 49 2.41 8.65 10.18
C SER A 49 2.00 7.43 9.37
N LEU A 50 1.38 7.67 8.22
CA LEU A 50 1.05 6.66 7.22
C LEU A 50 1.69 7.06 5.91
N LYS A 51 2.51 6.17 5.36
CA LYS A 51 3.26 6.35 4.12
C LYS A 51 2.75 5.38 3.06
N PHE A 52 2.34 5.91 1.92
CA PHE A 52 1.88 5.14 0.77
C PHE A 52 2.91 5.21 -0.36
N PHE A 53 3.40 4.06 -0.79
CA PHE A 53 4.47 3.95 -1.79
C PHE A 53 3.89 3.52 -3.13
N THR A 54 4.19 4.27 -4.18
CA THR A 54 3.58 4.04 -5.50
C THR A 54 4.38 4.63 -6.64
N ALA A 55 3.94 4.41 -7.88
CA ALA A 55 4.50 5.04 -9.08
C ALA A 55 3.39 5.26 -10.11
N TYR A 56 3.47 6.34 -10.90
CA TYR A 56 2.43 6.67 -11.88
C TYR A 56 2.63 5.91 -13.20
N PRO A 57 1.62 5.13 -13.66
CA PRO A 57 1.71 4.42 -14.94
C PRO A 57 1.44 5.36 -16.12
N THR A 58 2.38 6.25 -16.44
CA THR A 58 2.20 7.36 -17.40
C THR A 58 1.82 6.91 -18.81
N TRP A 59 2.23 5.70 -19.23
CA TRP A 59 1.88 5.09 -20.52
C TRP A 59 0.46 4.49 -20.57
N LYS A 60 -0.29 4.52 -19.46
CA LYS A 60 -1.69 4.05 -19.39
C LYS A 60 -2.61 5.20 -18.97
N PRO A 61 -3.05 6.08 -19.89
CA PRO A 61 -3.76 7.32 -19.57
C PRO A 61 -4.95 7.15 -18.61
N HIS A 62 -5.82 6.16 -18.86
CA HIS A 62 -6.96 5.89 -17.98
C HIS A 62 -6.55 5.43 -16.58
N SER A 63 -5.52 4.58 -16.48
CA SER A 63 -5.02 4.11 -15.18
C SER A 63 -4.31 5.23 -14.44
N HIS A 64 -3.53 6.03 -15.14
CA HIS A 64 -2.87 7.21 -14.61
C HIS A 64 -3.88 8.22 -14.04
N LYS A 65 -4.93 8.56 -14.80
CA LYS A 65 -5.98 9.49 -14.34
C LYS A 65 -6.69 9.00 -13.06
N ARG A 66 -7.06 7.71 -13.00
CA ARG A 66 -7.66 7.13 -11.78
C ARG A 66 -6.69 7.15 -10.60
N HIS A 67 -5.41 6.88 -10.86
CA HIS A 67 -4.40 6.85 -9.81
C HIS A 67 -4.11 8.25 -9.26
N LEU A 68 -4.04 9.29 -10.11
CA LEU A 68 -3.94 10.68 -9.68
C LEU A 68 -5.10 11.09 -8.76
N ALA A 69 -6.33 10.74 -9.15
CA ALA A 69 -7.52 11.01 -8.33
C ALA A 69 -7.46 10.28 -6.98
N PHE A 70 -6.96 9.03 -6.95
CA PHE A 70 -6.78 8.30 -5.70
C PHE A 70 -5.71 8.95 -4.81
N VAL A 71 -4.55 9.27 -5.37
CA VAL A 71 -3.45 9.93 -4.64
C VAL A 71 -3.88 11.29 -4.09
N GLU A 72 -4.70 12.04 -4.82
CA GLU A 72 -5.27 13.30 -4.32
C GLU A 72 -6.09 13.08 -3.03
N ILE A 73 -6.92 12.04 -2.98
CA ILE A 73 -7.66 11.67 -1.76
C ILE A 73 -6.71 11.29 -0.64
N LEU A 74 -5.69 10.47 -0.92
CA LEU A 74 -4.73 10.06 0.10
C LEU A 74 -4.01 11.27 0.71
N LYS A 75 -3.56 12.23 -0.12
CA LYS A 75 -2.96 13.48 0.35
C LYS A 75 -3.94 14.31 1.19
N ASP A 76 -5.20 14.40 0.79
CA ASP A 76 -6.24 15.09 1.57
C ASP A 76 -6.50 14.42 2.93
N LEU A 77 -6.42 13.09 3.00
CA LEU A 77 -6.46 12.29 4.24
C LEU A 77 -5.21 12.47 5.13
N GLY A 78 -4.20 13.24 4.69
CA GLY A 78 -2.95 13.45 5.43
C GLY A 78 -1.96 12.28 5.31
N ILE A 79 -2.08 11.47 4.27
CA ILE A 79 -1.17 10.35 3.99
C ILE A 79 0.02 10.88 3.19
N ASP A 80 1.23 10.54 3.64
CA ASP A 80 2.45 10.83 2.90
C ASP A 80 2.52 9.91 1.69
N VAL A 81 2.57 10.48 0.48
CA VAL A 81 2.68 9.70 -0.76
C VAL A 81 4.12 9.79 -1.29
N ILE A 82 4.79 8.64 -1.35
CA ILE A 82 6.18 8.50 -1.78
C ILE A 82 6.18 7.88 -3.17
N GLU A 83 6.69 8.64 -4.12
CA GLU A 83 6.65 8.31 -5.53
C GLU A 83 7.98 7.67 -5.97
N GLY A 84 7.90 6.44 -6.49
CA GLY A 84 8.94 5.83 -7.30
C GLY A 84 8.80 6.22 -8.77
N SER A 85 9.38 5.42 -9.64
CA SER A 85 9.35 5.65 -11.09
C SER A 85 9.12 4.37 -11.87
N PHE A 86 8.75 4.51 -13.14
CA PHE A 86 8.76 3.42 -14.08
C PHE A 86 9.87 3.61 -15.10
N LYS A 87 10.62 2.54 -15.36
CA LYS A 87 11.60 2.50 -16.45
C LYS A 87 11.11 1.60 -17.58
N THR A 88 11.31 2.04 -18.80
CA THR A 88 11.11 1.21 -19.99
C THR A 88 12.27 0.23 -20.13
N LYS A 89 11.93 -1.01 -20.50
CA LYS A 89 12.88 -2.06 -20.82
C LYS A 89 12.40 -2.75 -22.09
N GLU A 90 13.27 -2.83 -23.09
CA GLU A 90 13.02 -3.70 -24.24
C GLU A 90 13.17 -5.16 -23.81
N VAL A 91 12.16 -5.96 -24.12
CA VAL A 91 12.11 -7.37 -23.79
C VAL A 91 11.93 -8.15 -25.08
N PHE A 92 12.88 -9.04 -25.35
CA PHE A 92 12.79 -9.99 -26.44
C PHE A 92 12.02 -11.24 -25.99
N CYS A 93 10.94 -11.57 -26.69
CA CYS A 93 10.20 -12.81 -26.46
C CYS A 93 10.87 -13.97 -27.20
N THR A 94 11.41 -14.94 -26.47
CA THR A 94 12.06 -16.11 -27.07
C THR A 94 11.08 -17.02 -27.82
N HIS A 95 9.80 -16.98 -27.48
CA HIS A 95 8.72 -17.77 -28.10
C HIS A 95 8.22 -17.17 -29.42
N CYS A 96 7.77 -15.90 -29.41
CA CYS A 96 7.23 -15.25 -30.62
C CYS A 96 8.26 -14.46 -31.44
N LYS A 97 9.54 -14.40 -30.99
CA LYS A 97 10.65 -13.70 -31.64
C LYS A 97 10.44 -12.20 -31.85
N HIS A 98 9.52 -11.59 -31.08
CA HIS A 98 9.23 -10.16 -31.13
C HIS A 98 9.82 -9.42 -29.92
N THR A 99 10.33 -8.22 -30.15
CA THR A 99 10.75 -7.29 -29.09
C THR A 99 9.61 -6.34 -28.76
N PHE A 100 9.29 -6.21 -27.49
CA PHE A 100 8.28 -5.26 -27.03
C PHE A 100 8.78 -4.47 -25.83
N ILE A 101 8.20 -3.28 -25.63
CA ILE A 101 8.53 -2.43 -24.49
C ILE A 101 7.73 -2.89 -23.27
N LYS A 102 8.43 -3.27 -22.21
CA LYS A 102 7.88 -3.49 -20.89
C LYS A 102 8.18 -2.28 -20.01
N HIS A 103 7.25 -1.92 -19.15
CA HIS A 103 7.47 -0.93 -18.11
C HIS A 103 7.69 -1.65 -16.78
N GLU A 104 8.81 -1.36 -16.13
CA GLU A 104 9.21 -1.96 -14.87
C GLU A 104 9.19 -0.89 -13.78
N GLU A 105 8.50 -1.21 -12.69
CA GLU A 105 8.48 -0.39 -11.48
C GLU A 105 9.89 -0.34 -10.87
N LYS A 106 10.27 0.82 -10.36
CA LYS A 106 11.55 1.04 -9.70
C LYS A 106 11.35 1.84 -8.43
N GLN A 107 12.28 1.64 -7.52
CA GLN A 107 12.46 2.40 -6.27
C GLN A 107 11.42 2.16 -5.17
N THR A 108 10.28 1.50 -5.41
CA THR A 108 9.27 1.28 -4.35
C THR A 108 9.85 0.54 -3.14
N ASP A 109 10.47 -0.62 -3.32
CA ASP A 109 11.02 -1.40 -2.20
C ASP A 109 12.14 -0.67 -1.48
N VAL A 110 13.01 0.00 -2.25
CA VAL A 110 14.10 0.82 -1.73
C VAL A 110 13.55 2.01 -0.93
N ASN A 111 12.52 2.69 -1.43
CA ASN A 111 11.87 3.79 -0.75
C ASN A 111 11.23 3.31 0.56
N ILE A 112 10.51 2.18 0.55
CA ILE A 112 9.95 1.60 1.78
C ILE A 112 11.08 1.33 2.80
N ALA A 113 12.15 0.66 2.37
CA ALA A 113 13.28 0.33 3.24
C ALA A 113 13.95 1.58 3.82
N VAL A 114 14.26 2.58 2.99
CA VAL A 114 14.91 3.83 3.42
C VAL A 114 14.02 4.60 4.39
N HIS A 115 12.71 4.68 4.14
CA HIS A 115 11.79 5.35 5.04
C HIS A 115 11.65 4.64 6.38
N ILE A 116 11.56 3.30 6.39
CA ILE A 116 11.58 2.51 7.63
C ILE A 116 12.83 2.82 8.44
N VAL A 117 14.02 2.72 7.83
CA VAL A 117 15.31 2.96 8.50
C VAL A 117 15.43 4.39 9.03
N ASN A 118 15.03 5.38 8.23
CA ASN A 118 15.05 6.79 8.64
C ASN A 118 14.08 7.07 9.80
N ASP A 119 12.90 6.45 9.80
CA ASP A 119 11.94 6.66 10.89
C ASP A 119 12.34 5.95 12.19
N ILE A 120 12.99 4.79 12.10
CA ILE A 120 13.63 4.11 13.24
C ILE A 120 14.64 5.04 13.91
N TYR A 121 15.51 5.66 13.10
CA TYR A 121 16.52 6.60 13.61
C TYR A 121 15.90 7.81 14.31
N ARG A 122 14.73 8.28 13.85
CA ARG A 122 14.01 9.40 14.46
C ARG A 122 13.28 9.01 15.76
N ASN A 123 13.16 7.71 16.05
CA ASN A 123 12.61 7.07 17.25
C ASN A 123 11.31 7.70 17.80
N LYS A 124 10.23 7.69 17.00
CA LYS A 124 8.94 8.30 17.39
C LYS A 124 7.78 7.32 17.58
N ALA A 125 8.00 6.01 17.54
CA ALA A 125 6.93 5.03 17.64
C ALA A 125 7.37 3.72 18.29
N GLU A 126 6.41 2.88 18.65
CA GLU A 126 6.67 1.56 19.22
C GLU A 126 6.39 0.43 18.21
N ILE A 127 5.58 0.70 17.18
CA ILE A 127 5.15 -0.31 16.20
C ILE A 127 5.45 0.18 14.78
N ILE A 128 6.03 -0.72 13.98
CA ILE A 128 6.04 -0.63 12.52
C ILE A 128 4.96 -1.56 11.98
N GLN A 129 3.96 -0.97 11.32
CA GLN A 129 2.95 -1.71 10.58
C GLN A 129 3.29 -1.69 9.08
N LEU A 130 3.52 -2.86 8.49
CA LEU A 130 3.75 -3.00 7.05
C LEU A 130 2.54 -3.66 6.39
N ILE A 131 1.94 -2.99 5.43
CA ILE A 131 0.93 -3.56 4.53
C ILE A 131 1.61 -3.98 3.23
N SER A 132 2.20 -5.17 3.23
CA SER A 132 2.77 -5.82 2.07
C SER A 132 2.90 -7.33 2.33
N GLY A 133 3.19 -8.08 1.27
CA GLY A 133 3.64 -9.46 1.35
C GLY A 133 5.01 -9.68 0.71
N ASP A 134 5.75 -8.61 0.43
CA ASP A 134 7.03 -8.68 -0.26
C ASP A 134 8.19 -9.03 0.68
N THR A 135 8.82 -10.18 0.46
CA THR A 135 9.94 -10.68 1.26
C THR A 135 11.20 -9.83 1.14
N ASP A 136 11.33 -9.01 0.10
CA ASP A 136 12.47 -8.11 -0.07
C ASP A 136 12.48 -6.99 1.00
N LEU A 137 11.37 -6.84 1.73
CA LEU A 137 11.25 -5.92 2.88
C LEU A 137 11.63 -6.56 4.22
N ILE A 138 12.06 -7.82 4.26
CA ILE A 138 12.57 -8.45 5.50
C ILE A 138 13.81 -7.71 6.06
N PRO A 139 14.82 -7.33 5.27
CA PRO A 139 15.99 -6.61 5.77
C PRO A 139 15.69 -5.31 6.55
N PRO A 140 14.89 -4.35 6.06
CA PRO A 140 14.57 -3.16 6.85
C PRO A 140 13.73 -3.47 8.10
N LEU A 141 12.90 -4.51 8.09
CA LEU A 141 12.18 -4.96 9.29
C LEU A 141 13.10 -5.60 10.33
N ASN A 142 14.17 -6.29 9.92
CA ASN A 142 15.21 -6.74 10.84
C ASN A 142 15.90 -5.57 11.54
N VAL A 143 16.20 -4.49 10.81
CA VAL A 143 16.73 -3.26 11.41
C VAL A 143 15.75 -2.71 12.44
N ALA A 144 14.46 -2.65 12.12
CA ALA A 144 13.42 -2.23 13.06
C ALA A 144 13.40 -3.09 14.33
N LYS A 145 13.41 -4.42 14.16
CA LYS A 145 13.39 -5.38 15.27
C LYS A 145 14.60 -5.23 16.19
N ASN A 146 15.78 -5.05 15.62
CA ASN A 146 17.03 -4.82 16.36
C ASN A 146 17.06 -3.47 17.10
N ASN A 147 16.19 -2.54 16.71
CA ASN A 147 15.99 -1.25 17.38
C ASN A 147 14.73 -1.24 18.25
N ALA A 148 14.31 -2.41 18.74
CA ALA A 148 13.20 -2.61 19.68
C ALA A 148 11.80 -2.21 19.17
N PHE A 149 11.60 -2.03 17.86
CA PHE A 149 10.26 -1.87 17.30
C PHE A 149 9.53 -3.21 17.26
N LYS A 150 8.23 -3.17 17.57
CA LYS A 150 7.32 -4.29 17.31
C LYS A 150 6.90 -4.28 15.84
N ILE A 151 6.94 -5.44 15.21
CA ILE A 151 6.64 -5.58 13.78
C ILE A 151 5.26 -6.17 13.59
N HIS A 152 4.37 -5.40 12.95
CA HIS A 152 3.04 -5.83 12.56
C HIS A 152 2.94 -5.96 11.04
N LEU A 153 2.93 -7.20 10.55
CA LEU A 153 2.73 -7.49 9.14
C LEU A 153 1.23 -7.66 8.82
N VAL A 154 0.71 -6.86 7.90
CA VAL A 154 -0.64 -6.95 7.36
C VAL A 154 -0.58 -7.43 5.93
N VAL A 155 -0.91 -8.71 5.73
CA VAL A 155 -0.74 -9.40 4.45
C VAL A 155 -1.93 -9.10 3.53
N PRO A 156 -1.72 -8.52 2.34
CA PRO A 156 -2.78 -8.34 1.35
C PRO A 156 -3.36 -9.69 0.88
N ARG A 157 -4.59 -9.69 0.38
CA ARG A 157 -5.27 -10.94 0.00
C ARG A 157 -4.53 -11.66 -1.13
N LYS A 158 -4.62 -12.98 -1.20
CA LYS A 158 -3.92 -13.83 -2.20
C LYS A 158 -2.38 -13.75 -2.18
N ARG A 159 -1.77 -12.94 -1.31
CA ARG A 159 -0.32 -12.96 -1.08
C ARG A 159 0.05 -14.08 -0.13
N LYS A 160 1.06 -14.87 -0.52
CA LYS A 160 1.73 -15.83 0.36
C LYS A 160 2.92 -15.10 0.96
N VAL A 161 3.11 -15.27 2.26
CA VAL A 161 4.27 -14.73 2.98
C VAL A 161 4.97 -15.89 3.67
N ASN A 162 6.19 -16.15 3.22
CA ASN A 162 7.11 -17.12 3.80
C ASN A 162 8.36 -16.36 4.25
N GLY A 163 8.99 -16.75 5.35
CA GLY A 163 10.27 -16.16 5.79
C GLY A 163 10.16 -14.94 6.73
N PHE A 164 8.94 -14.49 7.05
CA PHE A 164 8.71 -13.43 8.03
C PHE A 164 8.62 -13.94 9.48
N ASP A 165 8.53 -15.25 9.68
CA ASP A 165 8.06 -15.82 10.95
C ASP A 165 8.99 -15.55 12.14
N SER A 166 10.29 -15.32 11.90
CA SER A 166 11.26 -14.99 12.96
C SER A 166 11.27 -13.51 13.37
N ILE A 167 10.65 -12.62 12.59
CA ILE A 167 10.78 -11.16 12.79
C ILE A 167 9.48 -10.48 13.21
N ILE A 168 8.33 -11.10 12.91
CA ILE A 168 7.01 -10.49 13.14
C ILE A 168 6.53 -10.72 14.58
N ASP A 169 6.02 -9.65 15.21
CA ASP A 169 5.33 -9.73 16.50
C ASP A 169 3.83 -9.98 16.32
N LYS A 170 3.27 -9.50 15.20
CA LYS A 170 1.85 -9.68 14.86
C LYS A 170 1.67 -9.87 13.36
N LYS A 171 0.84 -10.84 12.99
CA LYS A 171 0.41 -11.08 11.62
C LYS A 171 -1.09 -10.83 11.49
N SER A 172 -1.50 -10.12 10.45
CA SER A 172 -2.91 -9.93 10.09
C SER A 172 -3.10 -10.14 8.61
N LYS A 173 -4.33 -10.43 8.19
CA LYS A 173 -4.65 -10.69 6.78
C LYS A 173 -5.82 -9.81 6.36
N ILE A 174 -5.70 -9.17 5.20
CA ILE A 174 -6.79 -8.40 4.61
C ILE A 174 -7.86 -9.36 4.07
N LYS A 175 -9.08 -9.22 4.59
CA LYS A 175 -10.29 -9.89 4.12
C LYS A 175 -11.14 -8.94 3.29
N ILE A 176 -12.08 -9.48 2.52
CA ILE A 176 -13.02 -8.68 1.72
C ILE A 176 -13.85 -7.75 2.62
N GLU A 177 -14.27 -8.21 3.80
CA GLU A 177 -15.00 -7.36 4.76
C GLU A 177 -14.19 -6.12 5.17
N HIS A 178 -12.88 -6.26 5.42
CA HIS A 178 -12.03 -5.12 5.78
C HIS A 178 -11.95 -4.11 4.64
N LEU A 179 -11.87 -4.60 3.39
CA LEU A 179 -11.87 -3.74 2.21
C LEU A 179 -13.22 -3.04 2.04
N LYS A 180 -14.34 -3.76 2.15
CA LYS A 180 -15.69 -3.18 2.10
C LYS A 180 -15.88 -2.10 3.18
N ASN A 181 -15.46 -2.37 4.41
CA ASN A 181 -15.59 -1.44 5.53
C ASN A 181 -14.70 -0.20 5.38
N SER A 182 -13.61 -0.28 4.61
CA SER A 182 -12.70 0.84 4.35
C SER A 182 -12.83 1.44 2.95
N PHE A 183 -13.84 1.04 2.18
CA PHE A 183 -14.17 1.65 0.90
C PHE A 183 -14.57 3.11 1.09
N LEU A 184 -14.06 4.00 0.24
CA LEU A 184 -14.31 5.45 0.31
C LEU A 184 -15.75 5.84 -0.09
N GLY A 185 -16.50 4.94 -0.71
CA GLY A 185 -17.83 5.24 -1.27
C GLY A 185 -17.78 5.70 -2.73
N ASP A 186 -18.94 6.07 -3.24
CA ASP A 186 -19.15 6.51 -4.63
C ASP A 186 -18.47 7.84 -4.93
N PHE A 187 -18.27 8.66 -3.89
CA PHE A 187 -17.64 9.97 -3.96
C PHE A 187 -16.88 10.26 -2.67
N TYR A 188 -15.82 11.06 -2.81
CA TYR A 188 -15.07 11.63 -1.70
C TYR A 188 -15.08 13.15 -1.81
N THR A 189 -15.43 13.83 -0.73
CA THR A 189 -15.35 15.29 -0.64
C THR A 189 -14.09 15.66 0.10
N THR A 190 -13.16 16.33 -0.59
CA THR A 190 -11.91 16.84 -0.02
C THR A 190 -12.17 17.94 1.00
N LYS A 191 -11.16 18.27 1.82
CA LYS A 191 -11.23 19.38 2.79
C LYS A 191 -11.49 20.74 2.13
N THR A 192 -11.17 20.89 0.85
CA THR A 192 -11.43 22.11 0.06
C THR A 192 -12.83 22.13 -0.58
N GLY A 193 -13.63 21.08 -0.39
CA GLY A 193 -14.98 20.94 -0.95
C GLY A 193 -15.02 20.34 -2.37
N LYS A 194 -13.87 20.05 -3.00
CA LYS A 194 -13.84 19.34 -4.29
C LYS A 194 -14.35 17.91 -4.13
N ILE A 195 -15.25 17.50 -5.03
CA ILE A 195 -15.82 16.15 -5.09
C ILE A 195 -15.04 15.30 -6.09
N ILE A 196 -14.57 14.13 -5.66
CA ILE A 196 -13.87 13.14 -6.48
C ILE A 196 -14.73 11.87 -6.55
N LYS A 197 -15.21 11.53 -7.74
CA LYS A 197 -16.06 10.34 -7.97
C LYS A 197 -15.22 9.06 -8.08
N CYS A 198 -15.69 7.97 -7.48
CA CYS A 198 -15.12 6.64 -7.66
C CYS A 198 -15.19 6.25 -9.16
N PRO A 199 -14.06 5.90 -9.79
CA PRO A 199 -14.01 5.64 -11.23
C PRO A 199 -14.36 4.19 -11.60
N TYR A 200 -14.75 3.36 -10.64
CA TYR A 200 -15.05 1.94 -10.83
C TYR A 200 -16.55 1.70 -10.78
N PRO A 201 -17.08 0.72 -11.53
CA PRO A 201 -18.45 0.23 -11.33
C PRO A 201 -18.59 -0.33 -9.91
N ILE A 202 -19.65 0.07 -9.22
CA ILE A 202 -19.95 -0.37 -7.87
C ILE A 202 -21.16 -1.30 -7.97
N PRO A 203 -21.10 -2.51 -7.39
CA PRO A 203 -22.25 -3.41 -7.38
C PRO A 203 -23.44 -2.71 -6.72
N GLN A 204 -24.59 -2.70 -7.40
CA GLN A 204 -25.86 -2.37 -6.74
C GLN A 204 -26.22 -3.60 -5.88
N ASN A 205 -26.40 -3.38 -4.57
CA ASN A 205 -26.84 -4.42 -3.65
C ASN A 205 -28.27 -4.88 -3.98
#